data_AF-A0A4Z0F4X2-F1
#
_entry.id   AF-A0A4Z0F4X2-F1
#
_cell.length_a   1.000
_cell.length_b   1.000
_cell.length_c   1.000
_cell.angle_alpha   90.00
_cell.angle_beta   90.00
_cell.angle_gamma   90.00
#
_symmetry.space_group_name_H-M   'P 1'
#
loop_
_entity.id
_entity.type
_entity.pdbx_description
1 polymer ?
#
loop_
_entity_poly.entity_id
_entity_poly.type
_entity_poly.pdbx_seq_one_letter_code
_entity_poly.pdbx_strand_id
1 'polypeptide(L)'
;MKSKKQCFIESACVFYGIDYADVKRLWELECRLHRWHEGQSGTDTGCITRDEKTGHCYWRYAVSGLRERITDTYTLDVVRLAEISAMYPDLDFAIDPDPSGWAIHISRKG
;
A
#
# COMPACT_ATOMS: atom_id res chain seq x y z
N MET A 1 9.37 22.14 -7.80
CA MET A 1 8.34 21.33 -7.09
C MET A 1 8.96 19.99 -6.73
N LYS A 2 8.88 19.54 -5.48
CA LYS A 2 9.45 18.25 -5.06
C LYS A 2 8.61 17.11 -5.63
N SER A 3 9.23 15.97 -5.96
CA SER A 3 8.49 14.78 -6.38
C SER A 3 7.76 14.14 -5.21
N LYS A 4 6.69 13.37 -5.48
CA LYS A 4 5.98 12.57 -4.44
C LYS A 4 6.96 11.73 -3.62
N LYS A 5 7.87 11.02 -4.30
CA LYS A 5 8.94 10.23 -3.67
C LYS A 5 9.77 11.05 -2.70
N GLN A 6 10.20 12.24 -3.13
CA GLN A 6 11.05 13.10 -2.32
C GLN A 6 10.30 13.62 -1.09
N CYS A 7 9.03 14.01 -1.23
CA CYS A 7 8.20 14.42 -0.09
C CYS A 7 8.00 13.28 0.92
N PHE A 8 7.72 12.07 0.45
CA PHE A 8 7.55 10.90 1.32
C PHE A 8 8.85 10.58 2.08
N ILE A 9 9.98 10.53 1.35
CA ILE A 9 11.28 10.21 1.94
C ILE A 9 11.68 11.26 2.99
N GLU A 10 11.61 12.53 2.63
CA GLU A 10 11.98 13.62 3.55
C GLU A 10 11.08 13.60 4.78
N SER A 11 9.78 13.37 4.62
CA SER A 11 8.86 13.32 5.76
C SER A 11 9.21 12.19 6.73
N ALA A 12 9.39 10.97 6.21
CA ALA A 12 9.69 9.78 7.00
C ALA A 12 11.06 9.86 7.70
N CYS A 13 12.11 10.31 6.99
CA CYS A 13 13.43 10.45 7.59
C CYS A 13 13.48 11.61 8.61
N VAL A 14 12.98 12.80 8.25
CA VAL A 14 13.19 14.01 9.06
C VAL A 14 12.22 14.09 10.25
N PHE A 15 10.93 13.80 10.05
CA PHE A 15 9.95 13.96 11.13
C PHE A 15 9.86 12.73 12.04
N TYR A 16 10.07 11.54 11.50
CA TYR A 16 9.91 10.28 12.23
C TYR A 16 11.23 9.58 12.55
N GLY A 17 12.37 10.02 11.98
CA GLY A 17 13.68 9.47 12.30
C GLY A 17 13.91 8.07 11.75
N ILE A 18 13.17 7.66 10.72
CA ILE A 18 13.30 6.34 10.10
C ILE A 18 14.58 6.30 9.24
N ASP A 19 15.33 5.19 9.32
CA ASP A 19 16.53 5.01 8.53
C ASP A 19 16.24 5.10 7.02
N TYR A 20 17.16 5.72 6.27
CA TYR A 20 16.98 5.98 4.85
C TYR A 20 16.80 4.69 4.02
N ALA A 21 17.45 3.59 4.40
CA ALA A 21 17.28 2.31 3.71
C ALA A 21 15.85 1.77 3.90
N ASP A 22 15.29 1.89 5.10
CA ASP A 22 13.93 1.45 5.39
C ASP A 22 12.89 2.39 4.78
N VAL A 23 13.14 3.70 4.75
CA VAL A 23 12.26 4.65 4.04
C VAL A 23 12.19 4.37 2.55
N LYS A 24 13.29 3.91 1.92
CA LYS A 24 13.24 3.46 0.51
C LYS A 24 12.37 2.22 0.34
N ARG A 25 12.43 1.26 1.26
CA ARG A 25 11.55 0.08 1.26
C ARG A 25 10.08 0.47 1.48
N LEU A 26 9.82 1.40 2.41
CA LEU A 26 8.49 1.98 2.63
C LEU A 26 7.95 2.67 1.38
N TRP A 27 8.79 3.40 0.64
CA TRP A 27 8.36 4.03 -0.62
C TRP A 27 7.95 3.01 -1.69
N GLU A 28 8.64 1.87 -1.76
CA GLU A 28 8.28 0.79 -2.68
C GLU A 28 6.97 0.12 -2.27
N LEU A 29 6.76 -0.08 -0.96
CA LEU A 29 5.50 -0.57 -0.40
C LEU A 29 4.35 0.41 -0.67
N GLU A 30 4.56 1.69 -0.42
CA GLU A 30 3.62 2.78 -0.71
C GLU A 30 3.12 2.70 -2.15
N CYS A 31 4.04 2.67 -3.12
CA CYS A 31 3.68 2.58 -4.53
C CYS A 31 2.89 1.32 -4.88
N ARG A 32 3.18 0.18 -4.23
CA ARG A 32 2.48 -1.09 -4.50
C ARG A 32 1.10 -1.11 -3.87
N LEU A 33 0.97 -0.69 -2.62
CA LEU A 33 -0.30 -0.59 -1.91
C LEU A 33 -1.23 0.41 -2.60
N HIS A 34 -0.71 1.59 -2.97
CA HIS A 34 -1.47 2.60 -3.71
C HIS A 34 -2.01 2.03 -5.02
N ARG A 35 -1.17 1.36 -5.83
CA ARG A 35 -1.62 0.72 -7.09
C ARG A 35 -2.66 -0.38 -6.83
N TRP A 36 -2.51 -1.12 -5.74
CA TRP A 36 -3.50 -2.13 -5.36
C TRP A 36 -4.85 -1.49 -5.05
N HIS A 37 -4.87 -0.39 -4.28
CA HIS A 37 -6.09 0.35 -3.94
C HIS A 37 -6.74 1.03 -5.15
N GLU A 38 -5.94 1.58 -6.08
CA GLU A 38 -6.43 2.01 -7.39
C GLU A 38 -7.11 0.85 -8.14
N GLY A 39 -6.47 -0.32 -8.16
CA GLY A 39 -7.02 -1.52 -8.76
C GLY A 39 -8.33 -1.98 -8.11
N GLN A 40 -8.46 -1.87 -6.79
CA GLN A 40 -9.70 -2.20 -6.07
C GLN A 40 -10.83 -1.21 -6.35
N SER A 41 -10.51 0.09 -6.41
CA SER A 41 -11.47 1.14 -6.77
C SER A 41 -11.95 0.99 -8.22
N GLY A 42 -11.11 0.39 -9.05
CA GLY A 42 -11.42 0.01 -10.42
C GLY A 42 -10.99 1.07 -11.43
N THR A 43 -10.91 0.62 -12.66
CA THR A 43 -10.62 1.41 -13.85
C THR A 43 -11.68 1.13 -14.90
N ASP A 44 -11.59 1.78 -16.06
CA ASP A 44 -12.45 1.50 -17.21
C ASP A 44 -12.36 0.04 -17.70
N THR A 45 -11.29 -0.69 -17.34
CA THR A 45 -11.06 -2.07 -17.79
C THR A 45 -11.48 -3.12 -16.76
N GLY A 46 -11.66 -2.75 -15.50
CA GLY A 46 -12.06 -3.69 -14.45
C GLY A 46 -11.64 -3.28 -13.05
N CYS A 47 -11.79 -4.19 -12.09
CA CYS A 47 -11.37 -3.98 -10.72
C CYS A 47 -10.88 -5.26 -10.05
N ILE A 48 -10.06 -5.09 -9.01
CA ILE A 48 -9.65 -6.17 -8.12
C ILE A 48 -10.81 -6.48 -7.17
N THR A 49 -11.21 -7.74 -7.12
CA THR A 49 -12.21 -8.24 -6.17
C THR A 49 -11.62 -9.40 -5.37
N ARG A 50 -12.08 -9.56 -4.13
CA ARG A 50 -11.72 -10.71 -3.29
C ARG A 50 -12.95 -11.58 -3.09
N ASP A 51 -12.77 -12.89 -3.24
CA ASP A 51 -13.80 -13.86 -2.90
C ASP A 51 -13.80 -14.11 -1.39
N GLU A 52 -14.93 -13.85 -0.72
CA GLU A 52 -15.02 -13.93 0.74
C GLU A 52 -14.91 -15.37 1.29
N LYS A 53 -15.26 -16.39 0.49
CA LYS A 53 -15.24 -17.79 0.93
C LYS A 53 -13.86 -18.40 0.82
N THR A 54 -13.15 -18.09 -0.25
CA THR A 54 -11.85 -18.70 -0.60
C THR A 54 -10.66 -17.79 -0.27
N GLY A 55 -10.90 -16.50 -0.07
CA GLY A 55 -9.85 -15.48 0.10
C GLY A 55 -9.07 -15.18 -1.17
N HIS A 56 -9.42 -15.78 -2.32
CA HIS A 56 -8.71 -15.57 -3.57
C HIS A 56 -9.02 -14.20 -4.17
N CYS A 57 -8.00 -13.57 -4.73
CA CYS A 57 -8.11 -12.30 -5.44
C CYS A 57 -8.32 -12.55 -6.94
N TYR A 58 -9.14 -11.70 -7.55
CA TYR A 58 -9.48 -11.77 -8.96
C TYR A 58 -9.46 -10.39 -9.60
N TRP A 59 -8.98 -10.28 -10.82
CA TRP A 59 -9.33 -9.18 -11.71
C TRP A 59 -10.70 -9.47 -12.33
N ARG A 60 -11.67 -8.60 -12.11
CA ARG A 60 -12.99 -8.65 -12.74
C ARG A 60 -13.02 -7.66 -13.89
N TYR A 61 -13.12 -8.16 -15.12
CA TYR A 61 -13.20 -7.32 -16.32
C TYR A 61 -14.53 -6.54 -16.35
N ALA A 62 -14.46 -5.24 -16.64
CA ALA A 62 -15.64 -4.37 -16.65
C ALA A 62 -16.66 -4.76 -17.72
N VAL A 63 -16.20 -5.09 -18.93
CA VAL A 63 -17.06 -5.37 -20.10
C VAL A 63 -17.69 -6.76 -20.04
N SER A 64 -16.89 -7.80 -19.77
CA SER A 64 -17.36 -9.19 -19.84
C SER A 64 -17.83 -9.74 -18.50
N GLY A 65 -17.46 -9.10 -17.38
CA GLY A 65 -17.67 -9.64 -16.04
C GLY A 65 -16.83 -10.87 -15.72
N LEU A 66 -15.97 -11.33 -16.65
CA LEU A 66 -15.06 -12.46 -16.46
C LEU A 66 -14.14 -12.18 -15.26
N ARG A 67 -13.82 -13.23 -14.52
CA ARG A 67 -12.87 -13.19 -13.39
C ARG A 67 -11.62 -13.97 -13.74
N GLU A 68 -10.48 -13.29 -13.72
CA GLU A 68 -9.17 -13.92 -13.82
C GLU A 68 -8.52 -13.91 -12.44
N ARG A 69 -8.01 -15.06 -12.01
CA ARG A 69 -7.35 -15.17 -10.70
C ARG A 69 -6.02 -14.42 -10.74
N ILE A 70 -5.79 -13.58 -9.73
CA ILE A 70 -4.53 -12.84 -9.57
C ILE A 70 -3.85 -13.22 -8.25
N THR A 71 -2.54 -12.97 -8.19
CA THR A 71 -1.78 -13.11 -6.95
C THR A 71 -2.20 -12.03 -5.97
N ASP A 72 -2.38 -12.41 -4.71
CA ASP A 72 -2.61 -11.47 -3.62
C ASP A 72 -1.28 -10.83 -3.18
N THR A 73 -0.94 -9.69 -3.78
CA THR A 73 0.24 -8.92 -3.38
C THR A 73 -0.02 -8.02 -2.18
N TYR A 74 -1.29 -7.66 -1.91
CA TYR A 74 -1.66 -6.83 -0.78
C TYR A 74 -1.27 -7.48 0.55
N THR A 75 -1.68 -8.74 0.77
CA THR A 75 -1.34 -9.43 2.03
C THR A 75 0.17 -9.54 2.22
N LEU A 76 0.94 -9.76 1.14
CA LEU A 76 2.41 -9.82 1.21
C LEU A 76 3.02 -8.45 1.57
N ASP A 77 2.49 -7.37 1.01
CA ASP A 77 2.97 -6.02 1.29
C ASP A 77 2.56 -5.54 2.69
N VAL A 78 1.40 -5.96 3.20
CA VAL A 78 1.00 -5.76 4.61
C VAL A 78 1.99 -6.43 5.56
N VAL A 79 2.38 -7.69 5.28
CA VAL A 79 3.37 -8.40 6.10
C VAL A 79 4.72 -7.66 6.11
N ARG A 80 5.18 -7.23 4.94
CA ARG A 80 6.43 -6.45 4.82
C ARG A 80 6.36 -5.10 5.55
N LEU A 81 5.20 -4.43 5.53
CA LEU A 81 5.01 -3.20 6.29
C LEU A 81 5.09 -3.48 7.79
N ALA A 82 4.50 -4.57 8.26
CA ALA A 82 4.56 -4.99 9.66
C ALA A 82 6.01 -5.30 10.10
N GLU A 83 6.81 -5.95 9.23
CA GLU A 83 8.25 -6.17 9.48
C GLU A 83 9.01 -4.86 9.66
N ILE A 84 8.74 -3.84 8.83
CA ILE A 84 9.35 -2.52 8.99
C ILE A 84 8.84 -1.83 10.26
N SER A 85 7.53 -1.85 10.50
CA SER A 85 6.93 -1.25 11.69
C SER A 85 7.50 -1.81 12.99
N ALA A 86 7.82 -3.11 13.04
CA ALA A 86 8.42 -3.75 14.21
C ALA A 86 9.81 -3.19 14.57
N MET A 87 10.53 -2.61 13.60
CA MET A 87 11.83 -1.95 13.85
C MET A 87 11.68 -0.55 14.48
N TYR A 88 10.50 0.05 14.42
CA TYR A 88 10.21 1.40 14.90
C TYR A 88 9.07 1.38 15.92
N PRO A 89 9.31 0.84 17.15
CA PRO A 89 8.25 0.58 18.12
C PRO A 89 7.52 1.81 18.62
N ASP A 90 8.12 3.01 18.53
CA ASP A 90 7.52 4.29 18.95
C ASP A 90 6.63 4.93 17.87
N LEU A 91 6.49 4.27 16.72
CA LEU A 91 5.68 4.72 15.59
C LEU A 91 4.53 3.76 15.34
N ASP A 92 3.42 4.32 14.87
CA ASP A 92 2.29 3.59 14.29
C ASP A 92 2.31 3.72 12.77
N PHE A 93 2.05 2.60 12.11
CA PHE A 93 1.92 2.50 10.66
C PHE A 93 0.52 2.02 10.34
N ALA A 94 -0.25 2.82 9.62
CA ALA A 94 -1.60 2.50 9.17
C ALA A 94 -1.65 2.45 7.64
N ILE A 95 -2.49 1.55 7.10
CA ILE A 95 -2.78 1.50 5.67
C ILE A 95 -4.11 2.21 5.43
N ASP A 96 -4.10 3.20 4.55
CA ASP A 96 -5.31 3.88 4.09
C ASP A 96 -5.75 3.28 2.73
N PRO A 97 -6.96 2.70 2.64
CA PRO A 97 -7.46 2.13 1.39
C PRO A 97 -7.91 3.18 0.36
N ASP A 98 -7.98 4.48 0.72
CA ASP A 98 -8.35 5.55 -0.23
C ASP A 98 -7.20 5.80 -1.24
N PRO A 99 -7.40 5.53 -2.54
CA PRO A 99 -6.38 5.78 -3.56
C PRO A 99 -6.14 7.28 -3.82
N SER A 100 -6.93 8.20 -3.25
CA SER A 100 -6.71 9.65 -3.41
C SER A 100 -5.49 10.16 -2.64
N GLY A 101 -5.10 9.45 -1.58
CA GLY A 101 -4.07 9.85 -0.61
C GLY A 101 -2.78 9.02 -0.66
N TRP A 102 -2.06 9.01 0.47
CA TRP A 102 -0.95 8.08 0.69
C TRP A 102 -1.52 6.76 1.20
N ALA A 103 -1.04 5.64 0.70
CA ALA A 103 -1.47 4.33 1.17
C ALA A 103 -0.91 4.02 2.57
N ILE A 104 0.25 4.56 2.94
CA ILE A 104 0.90 4.37 4.23
C ILE A 104 0.90 5.68 5.02
N HIS A 105 0.29 5.64 6.19
CA HIS A 105 0.28 6.71 7.17
C HIS A 105 1.18 6.35 8.35
N ILE A 106 2.06 7.29 8.73
CA ILE A 106 2.98 7.14 9.85
C ILE A 106 2.62 8.19 10.90
N SER A 107 2.59 7.80 12.16
CA SER A 107 2.38 8.70 13.29
C SER A 107 3.21 8.27 14.50
N ARG A 108 3.44 9.19 15.45
CA ARG A 108 4.10 8.85 16.72
C ARG A 108 3.06 8.29 17.68
N LYS A 109 3.43 7.22 18.39
CA LYS A 109 2.67 6.77 19.56
C LYS A 109 2.74 7.84 20.63
N GLY A 110 1.59 8.08 21.28
CA GLY A 110 1.49 8.99 22.42
C GLY A 110 2.21 8.48 23.65
#